data_AF-A0A660S650-F1
#
_entry.id   AF-A0A660S650-F1
#
_cell.length_a   1.000
_cell.length_b   1.000
_cell.length_c   1.000
_cell.angle_alpha   90.00
_cell.angle_beta   90.00
_cell.angle_gamma   90.00
#
_symmetry.space_group_name_H-M   'P 1'
#
loop_
_entity.id
_entity.type
_entity.pdbx_description
1 polymer ?
#
loop_
_entity_poly.entity_id
_entity_poly.type
_entity_poly.pdbx_seq_one_letter_code
_entity_poly.pdbx_strand_id
1 'polypeptide(L)'
;MNRRVVITGIGVVSPIGIGKDDFWKSLRTGQNGIKKITKFPTDDFACKIAGELSDFHPEDYGLNRKEIRRMDSAAVYAVIAAKEAVNDARLDNTEFDPYRAGVLATSGIGGIETFEAQHKIFLAKGPSRISPFYVPMMIINTISGEISIRHGFKGPNFSVVSACASSTHAIGEAFEIIRRDDADIMIAGGAEAAITEMAVGGFSSMRALSTRNDEPEKASRPFDKDRDGFVMGEGSGIIVLEELHHAIRRGAKIYAELKGYGATGDAYHITAPSPDGSGPAKAMEFAIKKAGLNPEDIDYINAHGTSTQLNDKVETMAIKSLFKEYAYKIPVNSTKSMTGHLLGAAGAIEAIATSLQIQNGIIHPTINYTT
;
A
#
# COMPACT_ATOMS: atom_id res chain seq x y z
N MET A 1 -8.23 29.51 4.02
CA MET A 1 -9.17 28.71 3.22
C MET A 1 -8.63 27.28 3.17
N ASN A 2 -9.48 26.26 3.21
CA ASN A 2 -9.03 24.87 3.22
C ASN A 2 -8.80 24.41 1.77
N ARG A 3 -7.54 24.20 1.35
CA ARG A 3 -7.20 23.84 -0.04
C ARG A 3 -7.80 22.47 -0.38
N ARG A 4 -8.37 22.30 -1.59
CA ARG A 4 -8.94 21.01 -2.03
C ARG A 4 -7.85 20.17 -2.68
N VAL A 5 -7.86 18.87 -2.44
CA VAL A 5 -6.80 17.96 -2.88
C VAL A 5 -7.37 16.88 -3.78
N VAL A 6 -6.76 16.69 -4.94
CA VAL A 6 -7.18 15.73 -5.95
C VAL A 6 -6.08 14.74 -6.30
N ILE A 7 -6.48 13.57 -6.78
CA ILE A 7 -5.58 12.56 -7.31
C ILE A 7 -5.41 12.80 -8.82
N THR A 8 -4.19 13.12 -9.26
CA THR A 8 -3.91 13.45 -10.67
C THR A 8 -3.10 12.39 -11.41
N GLY A 9 -2.45 11.47 -10.67
CA GLY A 9 -1.72 10.35 -11.25
C GLY A 9 -1.65 9.17 -10.30
N ILE A 10 -1.58 7.97 -10.85
CA ILE A 10 -1.48 6.70 -10.12
C ILE A 10 -0.44 5.79 -10.77
N GLY A 11 0.26 5.01 -9.97
CA GLY A 11 1.23 4.03 -10.43
C GLY A 11 1.24 2.80 -9.53
N VAL A 12 1.37 1.63 -10.15
CA VAL A 12 1.15 0.34 -9.50
C VAL A 12 2.19 -0.68 -9.91
N VAL A 13 2.77 -1.33 -8.91
CA VAL A 13 3.50 -2.59 -9.03
C VAL A 13 2.83 -3.58 -8.09
N SER A 14 2.20 -4.63 -8.60
CA SER A 14 1.45 -5.57 -7.75
C SER A 14 1.48 -7.00 -8.30
N PRO A 15 1.14 -8.02 -7.48
CA PRO A 15 1.12 -9.42 -7.90
C PRO A 15 0.09 -9.73 -9.00
N ILE A 16 -0.89 -8.85 -9.21
CA ILE A 16 -1.94 -9.03 -10.21
C ILE A 16 -1.77 -8.10 -11.42
N GLY A 17 -0.74 -7.27 -11.46
CA GLY A 17 -0.50 -6.35 -12.58
C GLY A 17 0.48 -5.26 -12.21
N ILE A 18 1.32 -4.90 -13.18
CA ILE A 18 2.20 -3.73 -13.14
C ILE A 18 1.68 -2.75 -14.17
N GLY A 19 1.46 -1.52 -13.76
CA GLY A 19 0.72 -0.56 -14.57
C GLY A 19 -0.75 -0.48 -14.19
N LYS A 20 -1.30 0.73 -14.25
CA LYS A 20 -2.71 1.06 -14.01
C LYS A 20 -3.67 0.18 -14.82
N ASP A 21 -3.40 -0.01 -16.10
CA ASP A 21 -4.35 -0.66 -17.02
C ASP A 21 -4.42 -2.17 -16.76
N ASP A 22 -3.27 -2.83 -16.58
CA ASP A 22 -3.21 -4.25 -16.21
C ASP A 22 -3.77 -4.49 -14.81
N PHE A 23 -3.41 -3.63 -13.84
CA PHE A 23 -3.98 -3.71 -12.50
C PHE A 23 -5.51 -3.59 -12.52
N TRP A 24 -6.06 -2.61 -13.24
CA TRP A 24 -7.52 -2.44 -13.34
C TRP A 24 -8.21 -3.62 -14.01
N LYS A 25 -7.64 -4.12 -15.12
CA LYS A 25 -8.15 -5.30 -15.81
C LYS A 25 -8.25 -6.48 -14.85
N SER A 26 -7.19 -6.72 -14.09
CA SER A 26 -7.08 -7.83 -13.14
C SER A 26 -8.05 -7.70 -11.97
N LEU A 27 -8.21 -6.49 -11.42
CA LEU A 27 -9.23 -6.21 -10.40
C LEU A 27 -10.63 -6.58 -10.92
N ARG A 28 -10.99 -6.08 -12.10
CA ARG A 28 -12.33 -6.29 -12.69
C ARG A 28 -12.62 -7.77 -12.95
N THR A 29 -11.61 -8.55 -13.34
CA THR A 29 -11.77 -9.99 -13.63
C THR A 29 -11.55 -10.88 -12.43
N GLY A 30 -11.22 -10.34 -11.26
CA GLY A 30 -10.95 -11.15 -10.06
C GLY A 30 -9.69 -12.01 -10.19
N GLN A 31 -8.63 -11.51 -10.84
CA GLN A 31 -7.41 -12.29 -11.01
C GLN A 31 -6.71 -12.52 -9.67
N ASN A 32 -6.29 -13.77 -9.43
CA ASN A 32 -5.58 -14.14 -8.23
C ASN A 32 -4.06 -14.02 -8.43
N GLY A 33 -3.37 -13.29 -7.54
CA GLY A 33 -1.92 -13.14 -7.53
C GLY A 33 -1.18 -14.07 -6.55
N ILE A 34 -1.91 -14.89 -5.79
CA ILE A 34 -1.36 -15.79 -4.77
C ILE A 34 -0.88 -17.10 -5.40
N LYS A 35 0.36 -17.45 -5.11
CA LYS A 35 1.03 -18.67 -5.57
C LYS A 35 2.01 -19.19 -4.52
N LYS A 36 2.67 -20.31 -4.80
CA LYS A 36 3.79 -20.79 -3.99
C LYS A 36 4.98 -19.81 -4.09
N ILE A 37 5.66 -19.61 -2.98
CA ILE A 37 6.88 -18.78 -2.91
C ILE A 37 7.95 -19.40 -3.81
N THR A 38 8.60 -18.55 -4.62
CA THR A 38 9.69 -18.94 -5.53
C THR A 38 11.01 -18.25 -5.21
N LYS A 39 10.99 -17.21 -4.36
CA LYS A 39 12.18 -16.43 -4.00
C LYS A 39 13.20 -17.18 -3.15
N PHE A 40 12.78 -18.17 -2.37
CA PHE A 40 13.64 -18.99 -1.52
C PHE A 40 12.99 -20.36 -1.24
N PRO A 41 13.76 -21.38 -0.83
CA PRO A 41 13.22 -22.69 -0.46
C PRO A 41 12.31 -22.61 0.77
N THR A 42 11.11 -23.20 0.69
CA THR A 42 10.09 -23.10 1.76
C THR A 42 9.82 -24.41 2.50
N ASP A 43 10.68 -25.43 2.36
CA ASP A 43 10.43 -26.77 2.92
C ASP A 43 10.16 -26.73 4.43
N ASP A 44 10.95 -25.93 5.16
CA ASP A 44 10.91 -25.76 6.61
C ASP A 44 9.92 -24.68 7.10
N PHE A 45 9.16 -24.06 6.18
CA PHE A 45 8.24 -22.97 6.52
C PHE A 45 6.80 -23.48 6.65
N ALA A 46 6.07 -22.99 7.66
CA ALA A 46 4.65 -23.29 7.83
C ALA A 46 3.79 -22.68 6.71
N CYS A 47 4.07 -21.43 6.34
CA CYS A 47 3.49 -20.77 5.17
C CYS A 47 4.46 -20.88 3.98
N LYS A 48 3.95 -21.34 2.84
CA LYS A 48 4.71 -21.57 1.61
C LYS A 48 4.16 -20.77 0.42
N ILE A 49 3.28 -19.82 0.70
CA ILE A 49 2.50 -19.11 -0.31
C ILE A 49 2.59 -17.60 -0.10
N ALA A 50 2.57 -16.85 -1.20
CA ALA A 50 2.58 -15.39 -1.18
C ALA A 50 2.07 -14.81 -2.50
N GLY A 51 1.71 -13.53 -2.48
CA GLY A 51 1.52 -12.70 -3.66
C GLY A 51 2.86 -12.10 -4.10
N GLU A 52 3.67 -12.88 -4.81
CA GLU A 52 4.95 -12.41 -5.39
C GLU A 52 4.72 -11.71 -6.74
N LEU A 53 5.58 -10.75 -7.09
CA LEU A 53 5.67 -10.30 -8.47
C LEU A 53 6.17 -11.45 -9.36
N SER A 54 5.47 -11.72 -10.45
CA SER A 54 5.82 -12.78 -11.42
C SER A 54 6.55 -12.19 -12.61
N ASP A 55 7.62 -12.84 -13.08
CA ASP A 55 8.39 -12.46 -14.27
C ASP A 55 8.86 -10.99 -14.28
N PHE A 56 9.15 -10.45 -13.10
CA PHE A 56 9.52 -9.05 -12.91
C PHE A 56 11.02 -8.82 -13.09
N HIS A 57 11.37 -8.01 -14.08
CA HIS A 57 12.74 -7.55 -14.32
C HIS A 57 12.78 -6.01 -14.23
N PRO A 58 13.44 -5.41 -13.22
CA PRO A 58 13.46 -3.95 -13.05
C PRO A 58 14.03 -3.19 -14.26
N GLU A 59 14.91 -3.84 -15.04
CA GLU A 59 15.46 -3.30 -16.28
C GLU A 59 14.38 -2.93 -17.32
N ASP A 60 13.30 -3.70 -17.40
CA ASP A 60 12.19 -3.46 -18.34
C ASP A 60 11.46 -2.14 -18.04
N TYR A 61 11.63 -1.61 -16.83
CA TYR A 61 11.03 -0.36 -16.36
C TYR A 61 12.00 0.83 -16.39
N GLY A 62 13.18 0.63 -16.99
CA GLY A 62 14.17 1.67 -17.24
C GLY A 62 15.06 1.97 -16.03
N LEU A 63 15.33 0.96 -15.19
CA LEU A 63 16.39 1.01 -14.19
C LEU A 63 17.62 0.28 -14.72
N ASN A 64 18.80 0.83 -14.52
CA ASN A 64 20.04 0.14 -14.88
C ASN A 64 20.56 -0.73 -13.73
N ARG A 65 21.42 -1.70 -14.04
CA ARG A 65 22.00 -2.63 -13.06
C ARG A 65 22.72 -1.97 -11.89
N LYS A 66 23.29 -0.77 -12.07
CA LYS A 66 23.98 -0.04 -11.01
C LYS A 66 22.99 0.58 -10.03
N GLU A 67 21.88 1.11 -10.52
CA GLU A 67 20.78 1.62 -9.70
C GLU A 67 20.15 0.47 -8.89
N ILE A 68 19.79 -0.63 -9.56
CA ILE A 68 19.16 -1.80 -8.94
C ILE A 68 20.01 -2.34 -7.78
N ARG A 69 21.34 -2.47 -7.96
CA ARG A 69 22.26 -2.98 -6.92
C ARG A 69 22.45 -2.04 -5.72
N ARG A 70 21.96 -0.80 -5.78
CA ARG A 70 22.11 0.22 -4.73
C ARG A 70 20.78 0.56 -4.06
N MET A 71 19.73 -0.19 -4.36
CA MET A 71 18.41 -0.07 -3.76
C MET A 71 17.98 -1.43 -3.23
N ASP A 72 17.23 -1.43 -2.14
CA ASP A 72 16.43 -2.60 -1.75
C ASP A 72 15.26 -2.79 -2.72
N SER A 73 14.74 -4.00 -2.84
CA SER A 73 13.58 -4.32 -3.70
C SER A 73 12.38 -3.42 -3.42
N ALA A 74 12.12 -3.04 -2.15
CA ALA A 74 11.03 -2.13 -1.83
C ALA A 74 11.22 -0.74 -2.49
N ALA A 75 12.45 -0.21 -2.48
CA ALA A 75 12.77 1.05 -3.14
C ALA A 75 12.70 0.92 -4.67
N VAL A 76 13.13 -0.22 -5.23
CA VAL A 76 12.98 -0.52 -6.66
C VAL A 76 11.51 -0.48 -7.09
N TYR A 77 10.61 -1.13 -6.34
CA TYR A 77 9.17 -1.10 -6.64
C TYR A 77 8.62 0.32 -6.55
N ALA A 78 9.03 1.08 -5.54
CA ALA A 78 8.57 2.45 -5.33
C ALA A 78 8.97 3.40 -6.46
N VAL A 79 10.23 3.35 -6.95
CA VAL A 79 10.66 4.25 -8.03
C VAL A 79 10.04 3.91 -9.38
N ILE A 80 9.66 2.65 -9.59
CA ILE A 80 8.91 2.22 -10.79
C ILE A 80 7.48 2.72 -10.71
N ALA A 81 6.77 2.48 -9.60
CA ALA A 81 5.41 2.98 -9.39
C ALA A 81 5.37 4.53 -9.40
N ALA A 82 6.36 5.21 -8.83
CA ALA A 82 6.43 6.67 -8.83
C ALA A 82 6.63 7.23 -10.24
N LYS A 83 7.52 6.63 -11.04
CA LYS A 83 7.69 7.01 -12.45
C LYS A 83 6.38 6.87 -13.21
N GLU A 84 5.64 5.79 -12.99
CA GLU A 84 4.33 5.60 -13.60
C GLU A 84 3.33 6.67 -13.15
N ALA A 85 3.23 6.95 -11.85
CA ALA A 85 2.31 7.94 -11.31
C ALA A 85 2.60 9.37 -11.82
N VAL A 86 3.89 9.73 -11.88
CA VAL A 86 4.36 11.04 -12.39
C VAL A 86 4.07 11.17 -13.89
N ASN A 87 4.27 10.11 -14.66
CA ASN A 87 3.92 10.06 -16.08
C ASN A 87 2.41 10.18 -16.30
N ASP A 88 1.61 9.44 -15.53
CA ASP A 88 0.14 9.46 -15.60
C ASP A 88 -0.40 10.85 -15.24
N ALA A 89 0.21 11.52 -14.25
CA ALA A 89 -0.07 12.91 -13.90
C ALA A 89 0.44 13.92 -14.93
N ARG A 90 1.31 13.52 -15.87
CA ARG A 90 1.98 14.38 -16.87
C ARG A 90 2.86 15.48 -16.26
N LEU A 91 3.46 15.22 -15.10
CA LEU A 91 4.30 16.21 -14.41
C LEU A 91 5.66 16.41 -15.10
N ASP A 92 6.19 15.41 -15.81
CA ASP A 92 7.48 15.52 -16.53
C ASP A 92 7.52 16.61 -17.62
N ASN A 93 6.35 17.04 -18.10
CA ASN A 93 6.20 18.11 -19.11
C ASN A 93 5.44 19.34 -18.56
N THR A 94 5.32 19.45 -17.23
CA THR A 94 4.63 20.55 -16.56
C THR A 94 5.65 21.40 -15.82
N GLU A 95 5.59 22.71 -15.99
CA GLU A 95 6.35 23.63 -15.14
C GLU A 95 5.64 23.82 -13.79
N PHE A 96 6.35 23.57 -12.69
CA PHE A 96 5.91 23.80 -11.32
C PHE A 96 7.12 24.17 -10.45
N ASP A 97 6.89 24.79 -9.29
CA ASP A 97 7.95 25.07 -8.34
C ASP A 97 8.40 23.75 -7.65
N PRO A 98 9.65 23.30 -7.82
CA PRO A 98 10.12 22.05 -7.21
C PRO A 98 10.09 22.09 -5.68
N TYR A 99 10.14 23.27 -5.05
CA TYR A 99 10.02 23.41 -3.58
C TYR A 99 8.57 23.29 -3.10
N ARG A 100 7.60 23.32 -4.02
CA ARG A 100 6.19 23.07 -3.78
C ARG A 100 5.77 21.65 -4.15
N ALA A 101 6.72 20.80 -4.55
CA ALA A 101 6.50 19.39 -4.84
C ALA A 101 7.28 18.51 -3.86
N GLY A 102 6.58 17.76 -3.02
CA GLY A 102 7.17 16.89 -2.00
C GLY A 102 6.93 15.40 -2.23
N VAL A 103 7.52 14.57 -1.37
CA VAL A 103 7.42 13.11 -1.39
C VAL A 103 7.16 12.59 0.01
N LEU A 104 6.13 11.75 0.15
CA LEU A 104 5.78 11.06 1.38
C LEU A 104 5.38 9.62 1.04
N ALA A 105 6.38 8.82 0.70
CA ALA A 105 6.27 7.40 0.39
C ALA A 105 7.00 6.56 1.46
N THR A 106 6.48 5.38 1.77
CA THR A 106 6.94 4.61 2.94
C THR A 106 6.94 3.10 2.71
N SER A 107 7.36 2.35 3.73
CA SER A 107 7.35 0.90 3.82
C SER A 107 7.07 0.51 5.27
N GLY A 108 6.48 -0.67 5.50
CA GLY A 108 6.19 -1.17 6.84
C GLY A 108 7.44 -1.72 7.53
N ILE A 109 8.32 -2.41 6.79
CA ILE A 109 9.48 -3.14 7.36
C ILE A 109 10.83 -2.66 6.76
N GLY A 110 10.80 -1.80 5.74
CA GLY A 110 11.99 -1.25 5.10
C GLY A 110 12.74 -2.28 4.27
N GLY A 111 14.05 -2.08 4.14
CA GLY A 111 14.92 -2.96 3.35
C GLY A 111 15.31 -4.23 4.10
N ILE A 112 14.33 -5.08 4.41
CA ILE A 112 14.53 -6.34 5.14
C ILE A 112 15.36 -7.34 4.33
N GLU A 113 15.19 -7.37 2.99
CA GLU A 113 16.01 -8.21 2.11
C GLU A 113 17.49 -7.79 2.19
N THR A 114 17.75 -6.48 2.12
CA THR A 114 19.09 -5.93 2.32
C THR A 114 19.64 -6.26 3.70
N PHE A 115 18.83 -6.13 4.75
CA PHE A 115 19.24 -6.48 6.12
C PHE A 115 19.69 -7.94 6.21
N GLU A 116 18.89 -8.89 5.73
CA GLU A 116 19.23 -10.31 5.75
C GLU A 116 20.53 -10.61 5.00
N ALA A 117 20.66 -10.08 3.78
CA ALA A 117 21.83 -10.31 2.95
C ALA A 117 23.11 -9.76 3.60
N GLN A 118 23.06 -8.53 4.14
CA GLN A 118 24.22 -7.92 4.80
C GLN A 118 24.53 -8.56 6.15
N HIS A 119 23.52 -9.01 6.89
CA HIS A 119 23.71 -9.74 8.14
C HIS A 119 24.39 -11.10 7.91
N LYS A 120 23.98 -11.85 6.88
CA LYS A 120 24.66 -13.10 6.47
C LYS A 120 26.14 -12.84 6.11
N ILE A 121 26.44 -11.75 5.40
CA ILE A 121 27.82 -11.34 5.09
C ILE A 121 28.61 -11.00 6.36
N PHE A 122 28.00 -10.26 7.29
CA PHE A 122 28.61 -9.89 8.56
C PHE A 122 28.99 -11.12 9.39
N LEU A 123 28.07 -12.08 9.56
CA LEU A 123 28.33 -13.30 10.32
C LEU A 123 29.42 -14.16 9.68
N ALA A 124 29.44 -14.26 8.35
CA ALA A 124 30.40 -15.10 7.64
C ALA A 124 31.79 -14.47 7.47
N LYS A 125 31.87 -13.13 7.36
CA LYS A 125 33.10 -12.44 6.91
C LYS A 125 33.52 -11.24 7.77
N GLY A 126 32.75 -10.91 8.80
CA GLY A 126 33.01 -9.80 9.71
C GLY A 126 32.54 -8.42 9.21
N PRO A 127 32.60 -7.40 10.08
CA PRO A 127 32.01 -6.08 9.83
C PRO A 127 32.67 -5.29 8.70
N SER A 128 33.95 -5.54 8.40
CA SER A 128 34.66 -4.86 7.31
C SER A 128 34.14 -5.21 5.90
N ARG A 129 33.26 -6.22 5.80
CA ARG A 129 32.65 -6.68 4.53
C ARG A 129 31.22 -6.20 4.31
N ILE A 130 30.64 -5.47 5.25
CA ILE A 130 29.32 -4.85 5.09
C ILE A 130 29.40 -3.80 3.98
N SER A 131 28.39 -3.78 3.11
CA SER A 131 28.28 -2.80 2.02
C SER A 131 28.24 -1.37 2.57
N PRO A 132 28.95 -0.41 1.97
CA PRO A 132 28.79 1.00 2.33
C PRO A 132 27.39 1.54 2.00
N PHE A 133 26.63 0.85 1.15
CA PHE A 133 25.24 1.17 0.83
C PHE A 133 24.22 0.49 1.76
N TYR A 134 24.66 -0.30 2.74
CA TYR A 134 23.75 -1.03 3.64
C TYR A 134 22.72 -0.10 4.31
N VAL A 135 23.19 0.95 4.98
CA VAL A 135 22.31 1.89 5.69
C VAL A 135 21.31 2.58 4.74
N PRO A 136 21.75 3.23 3.63
CA PRO A 136 20.79 3.89 2.73
C PRO A 136 19.86 2.93 2.00
N MET A 137 20.22 1.65 1.82
CA MET A 137 19.31 0.66 1.25
C MET A 137 18.28 0.14 2.26
N MET A 138 18.62 0.10 3.55
CA MET A 138 17.81 -0.54 4.59
C MET A 138 16.80 0.40 5.26
N ILE A 139 17.14 1.68 5.46
CA ILE A 139 16.28 2.65 6.15
C ILE A 139 15.04 3.01 5.31
N ILE A 140 13.88 3.08 5.97
CA ILE A 140 12.57 3.24 5.29
C ILE A 140 12.46 4.54 4.48
N ASN A 141 13.00 5.65 5.00
CA ASN A 141 12.90 6.95 4.35
C ASN A 141 13.66 7.05 3.03
N THR A 142 14.48 6.06 2.69
CA THR A 142 15.14 5.97 1.39
C THR A 142 14.13 5.90 0.25
N ILE A 143 12.95 5.32 0.48
CA ILE A 143 11.88 5.26 -0.53
C ILE A 143 11.47 6.66 -0.98
N SER A 144 11.23 7.57 -0.04
CA SER A 144 10.93 8.98 -0.39
C SER A 144 12.15 9.70 -0.97
N GLY A 145 13.34 9.41 -0.43
CA GLY A 145 14.60 9.96 -0.92
C GLY A 145 14.88 9.67 -2.39
N GLU A 146 14.79 8.40 -2.80
CA GLU A 146 15.04 7.96 -4.17
C GLU A 146 14.04 8.56 -5.17
N ILE A 147 12.75 8.62 -4.81
CA ILE A 147 11.72 9.28 -5.65
C ILE A 147 12.02 10.77 -5.79
N SER A 148 12.36 11.45 -4.68
CA SER A 148 12.69 12.87 -4.67
C SER A 148 13.91 13.18 -5.54
N ILE A 149 15.00 12.42 -5.40
CA ILE A 149 16.22 12.57 -6.19
C ILE A 149 15.94 12.37 -7.67
N ARG A 150 15.16 11.34 -8.02
CA ARG A 150 14.92 10.95 -9.41
C ARG A 150 14.10 11.98 -10.19
N HIS A 151 13.15 12.64 -9.53
CA HIS A 151 12.23 13.56 -10.16
C HIS A 151 12.49 15.04 -9.82
N GLY A 152 13.47 15.32 -8.95
CA GLY A 152 13.81 16.70 -8.57
C GLY A 152 12.79 17.38 -7.67
N PHE A 153 11.99 16.62 -6.92
CA PHE A 153 11.04 17.14 -5.94
C PHE A 153 11.78 17.61 -4.68
N LYS A 154 11.67 18.89 -4.33
CA LYS A 154 12.45 19.57 -3.26
C LYS A 154 11.60 20.06 -2.09
N GLY A 155 10.28 19.84 -2.12
CA GLY A 155 9.37 20.12 -1.03
C GLY A 155 9.51 19.12 0.13
N PRO A 156 8.49 18.99 1.00
CA PRO A 156 8.52 18.08 2.15
C PRO A 156 8.89 16.65 1.74
N ASN A 157 9.91 16.07 2.41
CA ASN A 157 10.43 14.73 2.09
C ASN A 157 10.72 13.96 3.39
N PHE A 158 9.86 13.00 3.71
CA PHE A 158 10.00 12.09 4.86
C PHE A 158 9.07 10.88 4.73
N SER A 159 9.18 9.91 5.64
CA SER A 159 8.31 8.73 5.68
C SER A 159 7.64 8.58 7.03
N VAL A 160 6.39 8.09 7.02
CA VAL A 160 5.64 7.70 8.22
C VAL A 160 5.52 6.18 8.27
N VAL A 161 5.72 5.59 9.45
CA VAL A 161 5.76 4.13 9.62
C VAL A 161 4.77 3.72 10.69
N SER A 162 3.79 2.91 10.29
CA SER A 162 2.71 2.42 11.14
C SER A 162 2.20 1.07 10.63
N ALA A 163 3.13 0.16 10.33
CA ALA A 163 2.87 -1.19 9.81
C ALA A 163 1.91 -1.18 8.61
N CYS A 164 0.81 -1.95 8.67
CA CYS A 164 -0.16 -2.10 7.60
C CYS A 164 -0.86 -0.79 7.18
N ALA A 165 -0.89 0.21 8.06
CA ALA A 165 -1.49 1.52 7.79
C ALA A 165 -0.50 2.53 7.19
N SER A 166 0.78 2.17 7.01
CA SER A 166 1.85 3.13 6.68
C SER A 166 1.53 3.95 5.44
N SER A 167 1.15 3.33 4.32
CA SER A 167 0.81 4.08 3.10
C SER A 167 -0.50 4.87 3.19
N THR A 168 -1.51 4.38 3.94
CA THR A 168 -2.73 5.16 4.21
C THR A 168 -2.41 6.43 4.99
N HIS A 169 -1.58 6.32 6.03
CA HIS A 169 -1.09 7.48 6.78
C HIS A 169 -0.22 8.38 5.90
N ALA A 170 0.61 7.81 5.03
CA ALA A 170 1.44 8.57 4.13
C ALA A 170 0.61 9.46 3.18
N ILE A 171 -0.44 8.89 2.59
CA ILE A 171 -1.41 9.62 1.76
C ILE A 171 -2.19 10.66 2.59
N GLY A 172 -2.62 10.30 3.80
CA GLY A 172 -3.34 11.18 4.71
C GLY A 172 -2.53 12.40 5.17
N GLU A 173 -1.26 12.21 5.52
CA GLU A 173 -0.35 13.30 5.91
C GLU A 173 0.04 14.16 4.69
N ALA A 174 0.25 13.56 3.52
CA ALA A 174 0.47 14.30 2.28
C ALA A 174 -0.74 15.18 1.92
N PHE A 175 -1.96 14.69 2.15
CA PHE A 175 -3.19 15.46 2.05
C PHE A 175 -3.20 16.66 3.01
N GLU A 176 -2.82 16.47 4.28
CA GLU A 176 -2.77 17.58 5.24
C GLU A 176 -1.69 18.61 4.91
N ILE A 177 -0.53 18.18 4.38
CA ILE A 177 0.54 19.07 3.89
C ILE A 177 0.01 20.02 2.80
N ILE A 178 -0.71 19.50 1.80
CA ILE A 178 -1.31 20.34 0.76
C ILE A 178 -2.39 21.23 1.37
N ARG A 179 -3.24 20.70 2.25
CA ARG A 179 -4.34 21.45 2.88
C ARG A 179 -3.88 22.66 3.69
N ARG A 180 -2.75 22.53 4.39
CA ARG A 180 -2.14 23.61 5.18
C ARG A 180 -1.19 24.50 4.39
N ASP A 181 -1.18 24.34 3.07
CA ASP A 181 -0.44 25.18 2.12
C ASP A 181 1.09 25.02 2.16
N ASP A 182 1.60 23.87 2.57
CA ASP A 182 3.05 23.59 2.59
C ASP A 182 3.57 23.03 1.25
N ALA A 183 2.68 22.49 0.40
CA ALA A 183 3.00 21.98 -0.93
C ALA A 183 1.81 22.15 -1.90
N ASP A 184 2.07 22.12 -3.20
CA ASP A 184 1.07 22.07 -4.27
C ASP A 184 0.92 20.64 -4.82
N ILE A 185 2.01 19.87 -4.82
CA ILE A 185 2.08 18.50 -5.31
C ILE A 185 2.73 17.64 -4.22
N MET A 186 2.16 16.47 -3.96
CA MET A 186 2.77 15.44 -3.11
C MET A 186 2.71 14.08 -3.78
N ILE A 187 3.88 13.45 -3.91
CA ILE A 187 3.97 12.05 -4.31
C ILE A 187 3.85 11.20 -3.05
N ALA A 188 2.76 10.45 -2.91
CA ALA A 188 2.45 9.73 -1.68
C ALA A 188 2.07 8.27 -1.93
N GLY A 189 2.39 7.40 -0.97
CA GLY A 189 2.02 5.99 -1.06
C GLY A 189 2.98 5.08 -0.30
N GLY A 190 3.25 3.90 -0.83
CA GLY A 190 4.22 3.00 -0.20
C GLY A 190 4.64 1.82 -1.07
N ALA A 191 5.68 1.14 -0.61
CA ALA A 191 6.22 -0.07 -1.20
C ALA A 191 6.58 -1.08 -0.11
N GLU A 192 6.53 -2.36 -0.45
CA GLU A 192 6.94 -3.44 0.43
C GLU A 192 7.52 -4.60 -0.38
N ALA A 193 8.64 -5.14 0.09
CA ALA A 193 9.30 -6.31 -0.48
C ALA A 193 9.65 -7.31 0.63
N ALA A 194 8.64 -7.68 1.43
CA ALA A 194 8.85 -8.47 2.64
C ALA A 194 8.80 -9.98 2.43
N ILE A 195 8.71 -10.49 1.19
CA ILE A 195 8.72 -11.95 0.93
C ILE A 195 10.17 -12.45 1.03
N THR A 196 10.62 -12.60 2.27
CA THR A 196 11.98 -12.95 2.68
C THR A 196 11.94 -14.02 3.78
N GLU A 197 13.06 -14.72 4.02
CA GLU A 197 13.10 -15.82 4.98
C GLU A 197 12.73 -15.36 6.40
N MET A 198 13.29 -14.25 6.89
CA MET A 198 13.03 -13.78 8.26
C MET A 198 11.62 -13.24 8.41
N ALA A 199 11.11 -12.51 7.42
CA ALA A 199 9.76 -11.96 7.50
C ALA A 199 8.71 -13.08 7.47
N VAL A 200 8.78 -14.00 6.51
CA VAL A 200 7.84 -15.12 6.41
C VAL A 200 7.93 -16.02 7.64
N GLY A 201 9.14 -16.30 8.13
CA GLY A 201 9.37 -17.03 9.38
C GLY A 201 8.78 -16.32 10.60
N GLY A 202 9.00 -15.00 10.73
CA GLY A 202 8.49 -14.19 11.83
C GLY A 202 6.97 -14.13 11.87
N PHE A 203 6.32 -13.84 10.75
CA PHE A 203 4.86 -13.82 10.66
C PHE A 203 4.23 -15.22 10.81
N SER A 204 4.93 -16.27 10.36
CA SER A 204 4.53 -17.66 10.61
C SER A 204 4.59 -18.02 12.11
N SER A 205 5.65 -17.59 12.80
CA SER A 205 5.84 -17.84 14.24
C SER A 205 4.73 -17.26 15.09
N MET A 206 4.24 -16.07 14.74
CA MET A 206 3.08 -15.45 15.40
C MET A 206 1.72 -15.98 14.91
N ARG A 207 1.70 -16.99 14.01
CA ARG A 207 0.50 -17.60 13.43
C ARG A 207 -0.42 -16.60 12.72
N ALA A 208 0.17 -15.59 12.08
CA ALA A 208 -0.59 -14.58 11.35
C ALA A 208 -0.82 -14.93 9.87
N LEU A 209 0.04 -15.78 9.31
CA LEU A 209 -0.07 -16.22 7.91
C LEU A 209 -1.01 -17.41 7.76
N SER A 210 -1.78 -17.41 6.67
CA SER A 210 -2.50 -18.62 6.22
C SER A 210 -1.51 -19.74 5.92
N THR A 211 -1.89 -20.97 6.24
CA THR A 211 -1.08 -22.17 5.95
C THR A 211 -1.75 -23.08 4.92
N ARG A 212 -2.68 -22.53 4.12
CA ARG A 212 -3.40 -23.25 3.06
C ARG A 212 -2.52 -23.47 1.82
N ASN A 213 -1.41 -24.18 2.02
CA ASN A 213 -0.37 -24.39 1.02
C ASN A 213 -0.83 -25.26 -0.17
N ASP A 214 -1.84 -26.10 0.05
CA ASP A 214 -2.38 -27.03 -0.96
C ASP A 214 -3.34 -26.35 -1.96
N GLU A 215 -3.95 -25.23 -1.57
CA GLU A 215 -4.85 -24.42 -2.40
C GLU A 215 -4.49 -22.92 -2.28
N PRO A 216 -3.29 -22.49 -2.76
CA PRO A 216 -2.84 -21.11 -2.63
C PRO A 216 -3.86 -20.09 -3.18
N GLU A 217 -4.50 -20.44 -4.29
CA GLU A 217 -5.50 -19.62 -4.96
C GLU A 217 -6.78 -19.42 -4.15
N LYS A 218 -6.97 -20.16 -3.05
CA LYS A 218 -8.09 -19.96 -2.13
C LYS A 218 -7.64 -19.48 -0.76
N ALA A 219 -6.36 -19.22 -0.52
CA ALA A 219 -5.85 -18.92 0.82
C ALA A 219 -6.31 -17.54 1.32
N SER A 220 -6.18 -16.50 0.49
CA SER A 220 -6.71 -15.17 0.82
C SER A 220 -8.22 -15.13 0.57
N ARG A 221 -9.00 -15.25 1.64
CA ARG A 221 -10.47 -15.30 1.62
C ARG A 221 -11.08 -14.37 2.66
N PRO A 222 -10.92 -13.04 2.50
CA PRO A 222 -11.47 -12.07 3.44
C PRO A 222 -12.95 -12.31 3.73
N PHE A 223 -13.31 -12.19 5.01
CA PHE A 223 -14.66 -12.39 5.57
C PHE A 223 -15.22 -13.82 5.52
N ASP A 224 -14.66 -14.71 4.72
CA ASP A 224 -15.09 -16.11 4.62
C ASP A 224 -14.95 -16.83 5.97
N LYS A 225 -15.88 -17.74 6.28
CA LYS A 225 -15.92 -18.45 7.56
C LYS A 225 -14.64 -19.25 7.82
N ASP A 226 -14.02 -19.79 6.77
CA ASP A 226 -12.90 -20.73 6.87
C ASP A 226 -11.53 -20.05 6.68
N ARG A 227 -11.47 -18.72 6.83
CA ARG A 227 -10.22 -17.95 6.80
C ARG A 227 -9.31 -18.28 7.99
N ASP A 228 -8.02 -18.44 7.73
CA ASP A 228 -7.03 -18.94 8.70
C ASP A 228 -5.82 -18.02 8.89
N GLY A 229 -5.76 -16.87 8.21
CA GLY A 229 -4.65 -15.94 8.29
C GLY A 229 -4.54 -15.08 7.03
N PHE A 230 -3.69 -14.06 7.07
CA PHE A 230 -3.44 -13.27 5.86
C PHE A 230 -2.44 -13.99 4.95
N VAL A 231 -2.47 -13.68 3.65
CA VAL A 231 -1.41 -14.09 2.72
C VAL A 231 -0.51 -12.89 2.46
N MET A 232 0.79 -13.01 2.69
CA MET A 232 1.72 -11.91 2.43
C MET A 232 1.81 -11.61 0.94
N GLY A 233 1.86 -10.33 0.56
CA GLY A 233 2.17 -9.91 -0.80
C GLY A 233 3.24 -8.84 -0.81
N GLU A 234 3.71 -8.48 -2.01
CA GLU A 234 4.70 -7.43 -2.22
C GLU A 234 4.32 -6.52 -3.40
N GLY A 235 4.91 -5.34 -3.46
CA GLY A 235 4.66 -4.37 -4.52
C GLY A 235 4.72 -2.93 -4.05
N SER A 236 4.17 -2.02 -4.83
CA SER A 236 4.08 -0.60 -4.52
C SER A 236 2.86 0.06 -5.16
N GLY A 237 2.21 0.94 -4.41
CA GLY A 237 1.25 1.90 -4.93
C GLY A 237 1.76 3.32 -4.67
N ILE A 238 1.74 4.16 -5.70
CA ILE A 238 2.08 5.59 -5.61
C ILE A 238 0.98 6.41 -6.25
N ILE A 239 0.61 7.51 -5.59
CA ILE A 239 -0.41 8.46 -6.01
C ILE A 239 0.22 9.85 -6.06
N VAL A 240 -0.12 10.62 -7.09
CA VAL A 240 0.14 12.06 -7.15
C VAL A 240 -1.07 12.79 -6.59
N LEU A 241 -0.90 13.38 -5.41
CA LEU A 241 -1.84 14.31 -4.82
C LEU A 241 -1.49 15.73 -5.26
N GLU A 242 -2.50 16.52 -5.58
CA GLU A 242 -2.30 17.85 -6.09
C GLU A 242 -3.40 18.80 -5.61
N GLU A 243 -3.05 20.06 -5.39
CA GLU A 243 -4.06 21.06 -5.10
C GLU A 243 -4.97 21.30 -6.32
N LEU A 244 -6.28 21.36 -6.08
CA LEU A 244 -7.30 21.39 -7.14
C LEU A 244 -7.09 22.51 -8.16
N HIS A 245 -6.86 23.76 -7.73
CA HIS A 245 -6.67 24.85 -8.68
C HIS A 245 -5.34 24.75 -9.42
N HIS A 246 -4.28 24.24 -8.79
CA HIS A 246 -3.05 23.88 -9.47
C HIS A 246 -3.30 22.84 -10.58
N ALA A 247 -4.00 21.75 -10.25
CA ALA A 247 -4.38 20.69 -11.20
C ALA A 247 -5.24 21.23 -12.36
N ILE A 248 -6.24 22.06 -12.08
CA ILE A 248 -7.11 22.69 -13.09
C ILE A 248 -6.29 23.61 -14.02
N ARG A 249 -5.41 24.45 -13.47
CA ARG A 249 -4.62 25.42 -14.27
C ARG A 249 -3.76 24.72 -15.33
N ARG A 250 -3.21 23.55 -15.02
CA ARG A 250 -2.41 22.77 -15.97
C ARG A 250 -3.21 21.75 -16.80
N GLY A 251 -4.54 21.72 -16.66
CA GLY A 251 -5.39 20.78 -17.38
C GLY A 251 -5.17 19.31 -16.99
N ALA A 252 -4.85 19.05 -15.72
CA ALA A 252 -4.61 17.70 -15.23
C ALA A 252 -5.85 16.80 -15.34
N LYS A 253 -5.65 15.51 -15.62
CA LYS A 253 -6.67 14.50 -15.36
C LYS A 253 -6.88 14.40 -13.85
N ILE A 254 -8.13 14.29 -13.41
CA ILE A 254 -8.48 14.09 -11.99
C ILE A 254 -9.23 12.76 -11.88
N TYR A 255 -8.74 11.86 -11.02
CA TYR A 255 -9.38 10.58 -10.73
C TYR A 255 -10.45 10.71 -9.66
N ALA A 256 -10.12 11.38 -8.57
CA ALA A 256 -10.99 11.58 -7.42
C ALA A 256 -10.49 12.77 -6.58
N GLU A 257 -11.36 13.30 -5.71
CA GLU A 257 -10.99 14.24 -4.65
C GLU A 257 -10.78 13.47 -3.34
N LEU A 258 -9.65 13.71 -2.67
CA LEU A 258 -9.43 13.18 -1.32
C LEU A 258 -10.06 14.15 -0.32
N LYS A 259 -11.15 13.72 0.31
CA LYS A 259 -11.98 14.61 1.15
C LYS A 259 -11.61 14.57 2.64
N GLY A 260 -11.17 13.43 3.15
CA GLY A 260 -10.97 13.24 4.57
C GLY A 260 -9.95 12.16 4.90
N TYR A 261 -9.32 12.32 6.06
CA TYR A 261 -8.33 11.41 6.64
C TYR A 261 -8.55 11.36 8.15
N GLY A 262 -8.67 10.15 8.69
CA GLY A 262 -8.81 9.87 10.11
C GLY A 262 -7.82 8.80 10.55
N ALA A 263 -7.25 8.99 11.74
CA ALA A 263 -6.33 8.04 12.37
C ALA A 263 -6.61 7.98 13.87
N THR A 264 -6.52 6.78 14.42
CA THR A 264 -6.71 6.47 15.84
C THR A 264 -5.74 5.36 16.24
N GLY A 265 -5.61 5.12 17.53
CA GLY A 265 -4.92 3.96 18.06
C GLY A 265 -5.81 3.21 19.03
N ASP A 266 -5.80 1.88 18.96
CA ASP A 266 -6.62 1.04 19.83
C ASP A 266 -6.21 1.11 21.30
N ALA A 267 -4.93 1.42 21.58
CA ALA A 267 -4.33 1.39 22.92
C ALA A 267 -4.63 0.08 23.70
N TYR A 268 -4.70 -1.04 22.98
CA TYR A 268 -5.17 -2.33 23.50
C TYR A 268 -4.08 -3.40 23.53
N HIS A 269 -3.55 -3.79 22.37
CA HIS A 269 -2.53 -4.83 22.24
C HIS A 269 -1.63 -4.53 21.03
N ILE A 270 -0.38 -5.00 21.07
CA ILE A 270 0.62 -4.69 20.02
C ILE A 270 0.26 -5.27 18.64
N THR A 271 -0.41 -6.42 18.58
CA THR A 271 -0.78 -7.10 17.32
C THR A 271 -2.27 -7.46 17.17
N ALA A 272 -2.99 -7.77 18.25
CA ALA A 272 -4.42 -8.03 18.22
C ALA A 272 -5.23 -6.71 18.22
N PRO A 273 -6.25 -6.57 17.36
CA PRO A 273 -7.11 -5.40 17.36
C PRO A 273 -8.00 -5.38 18.61
N SER A 274 -8.49 -4.19 19.00
CA SER A 274 -9.49 -4.08 20.06
C SER A 274 -10.74 -4.90 19.71
N PRO A 275 -11.24 -5.77 20.60
CA PRO A 275 -12.33 -6.70 20.30
C PRO A 275 -13.67 -6.00 20.05
N ASP A 276 -13.82 -4.75 20.46
CA ASP A 276 -15.04 -3.96 20.28
C ASP A 276 -15.09 -3.20 18.94
N GLY A 277 -13.97 -3.14 18.19
CA GLY A 277 -13.87 -2.38 16.94
C GLY A 277 -13.99 -0.87 17.08
N SER A 278 -13.85 -0.32 18.30
CA SER A 278 -14.01 1.11 18.57
C SER A 278 -12.96 1.96 17.86
N GLY A 279 -11.70 1.51 17.82
CA GLY A 279 -10.60 2.19 17.14
C GLY A 279 -10.86 2.42 15.65
N PRO A 280 -11.05 1.36 14.83
CA PRO A 280 -11.36 1.52 13.41
C PRO A 280 -12.68 2.26 13.16
N ALA A 281 -13.72 2.06 13.98
CA ALA A 281 -14.95 2.83 13.87
C ALA A 281 -14.70 4.34 14.04
N LYS A 282 -13.86 4.71 15.01
CA LYS A 282 -13.52 6.11 15.29
C LYS A 282 -12.61 6.71 14.21
N ALA A 283 -11.71 5.93 13.62
CA ALA A 283 -10.90 6.37 12.49
C ALA A 283 -11.77 6.70 11.27
N MET A 284 -12.73 5.83 10.94
CA MET A 284 -13.70 6.07 9.87
C MET A 284 -14.59 7.29 10.18
N GLU A 285 -15.10 7.42 11.41
CA GLU A 285 -15.88 8.60 11.84
C GLU A 285 -15.10 9.90 11.66
N PHE A 286 -13.81 9.93 12.04
CA PHE A 286 -12.95 11.11 11.87
C PHE A 286 -12.69 11.43 10.40
N ALA A 287 -12.49 10.42 9.55
CA ALA A 287 -12.34 10.63 8.11
C ALA A 287 -13.61 11.23 7.49
N ILE A 288 -14.79 10.68 7.80
CA ILE A 288 -16.09 11.15 7.32
C ILE A 288 -16.38 12.58 7.81
N LYS A 289 -16.17 12.83 9.10
CA LYS A 289 -16.35 14.17 9.68
C LYS A 289 -15.41 15.20 9.03
N LYS A 290 -14.15 14.83 8.80
CA LYS A 290 -13.18 15.70 8.12
C LYS A 290 -13.55 15.97 6.66
N ALA A 291 -14.18 15.01 5.99
CA ALA A 291 -14.74 15.16 4.66
C ALA A 291 -15.95 16.10 4.60
N GLY A 292 -16.57 16.42 5.75
CA GLY A 292 -17.81 17.18 5.83
C GLY A 292 -19.01 16.37 5.31
N LEU A 293 -18.94 15.04 5.44
CA LEU A 293 -19.96 14.10 4.99
C LEU A 293 -20.69 13.48 6.19
N ASN A 294 -21.82 12.84 5.92
CA ASN A 294 -22.52 11.98 6.85
C ASN A 294 -22.23 10.50 6.52
N PRO A 295 -22.43 9.57 7.46
CA PRO A 295 -22.32 8.13 7.17
C PRO A 295 -23.17 7.67 5.98
N GLU A 296 -24.33 8.28 5.77
CA GLU A 296 -25.25 7.97 4.67
C GLU A 296 -24.73 8.39 3.30
N ASP A 297 -23.71 9.26 3.23
CA ASP A 297 -23.08 9.69 1.98
C ASP A 297 -21.99 8.70 1.50
N ILE A 298 -21.75 7.61 2.22
CA ILE A 298 -20.74 6.60 1.88
C ILE A 298 -21.35 5.49 1.04
N ASP A 299 -20.92 5.40 -0.22
CA ASP A 299 -21.46 4.44 -1.19
C ASP A 299 -20.69 3.12 -1.25
N TYR A 300 -19.48 3.06 -0.71
CA TYR A 300 -18.58 1.92 -0.86
C TYR A 300 -17.45 1.95 0.17
N ILE A 301 -17.03 0.77 0.64
CA ILE A 301 -15.85 0.60 1.48
C ILE A 301 -14.92 -0.45 0.87
N ASN A 302 -13.69 -0.04 0.55
CA ASN A 302 -12.60 -0.99 0.37
C ASN A 302 -12.03 -1.32 1.76
N ALA A 303 -12.33 -2.51 2.26
CA ALA A 303 -11.96 -2.89 3.62
C ALA A 303 -10.47 -3.20 3.74
N HIS A 304 -9.95 -3.12 4.96
CA HIS A 304 -8.67 -3.71 5.31
C HIS A 304 -8.71 -5.23 5.07
N GLY A 305 -9.76 -5.93 5.49
CA GLY A 305 -10.11 -7.29 5.09
C GLY A 305 -8.93 -8.22 4.87
N THR A 306 -8.15 -8.48 5.92
CA THR A 306 -6.88 -9.21 5.83
C THR A 306 -7.04 -10.73 5.75
N SER A 307 -8.26 -11.28 5.78
CA SER A 307 -8.48 -12.73 5.85
C SER A 307 -8.03 -13.34 7.19
N THR A 308 -7.94 -12.53 8.25
CA THR A 308 -7.67 -13.04 9.61
C THR A 308 -8.97 -13.14 10.40
N GLN A 309 -9.03 -14.08 11.35
CA GLN A 309 -10.25 -14.27 12.14
C GLN A 309 -10.63 -13.01 12.92
N LEU A 310 -9.64 -12.39 13.56
CA LEU A 310 -9.84 -11.19 14.38
C LEU A 310 -10.17 -9.97 13.53
N ASN A 311 -9.35 -9.63 12.53
CA ASN A 311 -9.54 -8.40 11.74
C ASN A 311 -10.92 -8.36 11.12
N ASP A 312 -11.27 -9.34 10.29
CA ASP A 312 -12.44 -9.25 9.44
C ASP A 312 -13.74 -9.22 10.27
N LYS A 313 -13.72 -9.87 11.45
CA LYS A 313 -14.81 -9.79 12.43
C LYS A 313 -14.89 -8.40 13.06
N VAL A 314 -13.77 -7.88 13.57
CA VAL A 314 -13.69 -6.58 14.25
C VAL A 314 -14.01 -5.43 13.29
N GLU A 315 -13.51 -5.49 12.07
CA GLU A 315 -13.79 -4.50 11.03
C GLU A 315 -15.27 -4.51 10.62
N THR A 316 -15.88 -5.69 10.48
CA THR A 316 -17.33 -5.81 10.26
C THR A 316 -18.11 -5.19 11.43
N MET A 317 -17.68 -5.42 12.67
CA MET A 317 -18.31 -4.82 13.86
C MET A 317 -18.16 -3.29 13.86
N ALA A 318 -16.99 -2.78 13.50
CA ALA A 318 -16.70 -1.35 13.42
C ALA A 318 -17.57 -0.64 12.38
N ILE A 319 -17.70 -1.23 11.18
CA ILE A 319 -18.58 -0.74 10.11
C ILE A 319 -20.03 -0.72 10.62
N LYS A 320 -20.52 -1.81 11.21
CA LYS A 320 -21.90 -1.87 11.75
C LYS A 320 -22.13 -0.89 12.90
N SER A 321 -21.14 -0.67 13.75
CA SER A 321 -21.24 0.28 14.87
C SER A 321 -21.38 1.72 14.36
N LEU A 322 -20.57 2.10 13.37
CA LEU A 322 -20.58 3.44 12.80
C LEU A 322 -21.81 3.71 11.92
N PHE A 323 -22.08 2.82 10.96
CA PHE A 323 -23.12 3.02 9.95
C PHE A 323 -24.49 2.48 10.36
N LYS A 324 -24.59 1.73 11.46
CA LYS A 324 -25.85 1.15 11.98
C LYS A 324 -26.58 0.35 10.88
N GLU A 325 -27.89 0.55 10.72
CA GLU A 325 -28.69 -0.10 9.67
C GLU A 325 -28.21 0.23 8.25
N TYR A 326 -27.56 1.38 8.05
CA TYR A 326 -27.04 1.78 6.75
C TYR A 326 -25.87 0.88 6.31
N ALA A 327 -25.17 0.22 7.24
CA ALA A 327 -24.08 -0.71 6.93
C ALA A 327 -24.51 -1.83 5.96
N TYR A 328 -25.77 -2.27 6.01
CA TYR A 328 -26.30 -3.32 5.14
C TYR A 328 -26.60 -2.86 3.70
N LYS A 329 -26.48 -1.56 3.44
CA LYS A 329 -26.66 -0.96 2.10
C LYS A 329 -25.34 -0.63 1.43
N ILE A 330 -24.23 -0.60 2.17
CA ILE A 330 -22.91 -0.26 1.66
C ILE A 330 -22.25 -1.55 1.14
N PRO A 331 -21.94 -1.65 -0.16
CA PRO A 331 -21.06 -2.70 -0.66
C PRO A 331 -19.67 -2.59 -0.03
N VAL A 332 -19.17 -3.72 0.46
CA VAL A 332 -17.83 -3.84 1.05
C VAL A 332 -17.08 -4.95 0.32
N ASN A 333 -15.83 -4.69 -0.07
CA ASN A 333 -14.96 -5.73 -0.60
C ASN A 333 -13.56 -5.67 0.05
N SER A 334 -12.69 -6.60 -0.32
CA SER A 334 -11.27 -6.53 0.02
C SER A 334 -10.41 -6.88 -1.19
N THR A 335 -9.62 -5.90 -1.65
CA THR A 335 -8.62 -6.09 -2.71
C THR A 335 -7.58 -7.16 -2.36
N LYS A 336 -7.32 -7.37 -1.07
CA LYS A 336 -6.35 -8.36 -0.57
C LYS A 336 -6.73 -9.80 -0.90
N SER A 337 -8.00 -10.07 -1.23
CA SER A 337 -8.42 -11.36 -1.77
C SER A 337 -7.66 -11.75 -3.05
N MET A 338 -7.24 -10.75 -3.85
CA MET A 338 -6.53 -10.93 -5.11
C MET A 338 -5.02 -10.70 -4.97
N THR A 339 -4.62 -9.62 -4.27
CA THR A 339 -3.21 -9.20 -4.18
C THR A 339 -2.43 -9.85 -3.03
N GLY A 340 -3.14 -10.42 -2.04
CA GLY A 340 -2.58 -10.62 -0.72
C GLY A 340 -2.40 -9.30 0.03
N HIS A 341 -1.78 -9.37 1.20
CA HIS A 341 -1.52 -8.23 2.06
C HIS A 341 -0.12 -7.68 1.83
N LEU A 342 -0.04 -6.55 1.13
CA LEU A 342 1.21 -5.85 0.80
C LEU A 342 1.74 -4.98 1.97
N LEU A 343 1.41 -5.35 3.21
CA LEU A 343 1.80 -4.67 4.45
C LEU A 343 1.77 -3.14 4.33
N GLY A 344 2.93 -2.47 4.39
CA GLY A 344 3.04 -1.01 4.32
C GLY A 344 2.60 -0.38 3.00
N ALA A 345 2.54 -1.14 1.89
CA ALA A 345 2.07 -0.65 0.58
C ALA A 345 0.57 -0.87 0.34
N ALA A 346 -0.10 -1.66 1.19
CA ALA A 346 -1.48 -2.08 0.97
C ALA A 346 -2.45 -0.89 0.81
N GLY A 347 -2.38 0.09 1.72
CA GLY A 347 -3.24 1.27 1.70
C GLY A 347 -3.16 2.08 0.40
N ALA A 348 -1.98 2.21 -0.21
CA ALA A 348 -1.83 2.92 -1.48
C ALA A 348 -2.44 2.14 -2.66
N ILE A 349 -2.19 0.84 -2.73
CA ILE A 349 -2.81 -0.04 -3.75
C ILE A 349 -4.34 0.00 -3.66
N GLU A 350 -4.85 0.01 -2.44
CA GLU A 350 -6.27 0.04 -2.11
C GLU A 350 -6.92 1.40 -2.41
N ALA A 351 -6.20 2.51 -2.19
CA ALA A 351 -6.62 3.84 -2.60
C ALA A 351 -6.65 3.99 -4.13
N ILE A 352 -5.69 3.40 -4.84
CA ILE A 352 -5.68 3.35 -6.32
C ILE A 352 -6.86 2.53 -6.83
N ALA A 353 -7.10 1.33 -6.28
CA ALA A 353 -8.25 0.50 -6.62
C ALA A 353 -9.57 1.26 -6.41
N THR A 354 -9.72 1.93 -5.27
CA THR A 354 -10.88 2.78 -4.96
C THR A 354 -11.07 3.91 -5.98
N SER A 355 -9.99 4.61 -6.32
CA SER A 355 -10.02 5.70 -7.31
C SER A 355 -10.41 5.22 -8.70
N LEU A 356 -9.95 4.04 -9.10
CA LEU A 356 -10.31 3.42 -10.38
C LEU A 356 -11.77 2.95 -10.40
N GLN A 357 -12.29 2.43 -9.29
CA GLN A 357 -13.72 2.08 -9.19
C GLN A 357 -14.62 3.30 -9.32
N ILE A 358 -14.25 4.43 -8.69
CA ILE A 358 -14.95 5.73 -8.87
C ILE A 358 -14.92 6.14 -10.34
N GLN A 359 -13.75 6.08 -10.98
CA GLN A 359 -13.60 6.48 -12.38
C GLN A 359 -14.43 5.62 -13.35
N ASN A 360 -14.57 4.33 -13.07
CA ASN A 360 -15.19 3.37 -13.98
C ASN A 360 -16.62 2.97 -13.60
N GLY A 361 -17.12 3.35 -12.42
CA GLY A 361 -18.46 3.00 -11.94
C GLY A 361 -18.66 1.49 -11.73
N ILE A 362 -17.60 0.76 -11.36
CA ILE A 362 -17.62 -0.70 -11.16
C ILE A 362 -16.96 -1.01 -9.82
N ILE A 363 -17.57 -1.90 -9.03
CA ILE A 363 -16.95 -2.44 -7.80
C ILE A 363 -16.33 -3.80 -8.12
N HIS A 364 -15.05 -3.99 -7.78
CA HIS A 364 -14.34 -5.26 -7.98
C HIS A 364 -14.75 -6.31 -6.93
N PRO A 365 -14.58 -7.61 -7.17
CA PRO A 365 -15.02 -8.63 -6.23
C PRO A 365 -14.10 -8.73 -5.00
N THR A 366 -14.64 -9.33 -3.93
CA THR A 366 -13.84 -10.13 -2.99
C THR A 366 -13.86 -11.56 -3.51
N ILE A 367 -12.76 -12.04 -4.08
CA ILE A 367 -12.68 -13.44 -4.53
C ILE A 367 -12.58 -14.39 -3.33
N ASN A 368 -12.82 -15.68 -3.55
CA ASN A 368 -12.73 -16.74 -2.54
C ASN A 368 -13.71 -16.67 -1.36
N TYR A 369 -14.69 -15.75 -1.38
CA TYR A 369 -15.80 -15.75 -0.43
C TYR A 369 -16.89 -16.74 -0.86
N THR A 370 -17.09 -17.82 -0.09
CA THR A 370 -17.93 -18.97 -0.50
C THR A 370 -18.98 -19.41 0.51
N THR A 371 -19.04 -18.78 1.69
CA THR A 371 -19.89 -19.21 2.81
C THR A 371 -20.89 -18.19 3.30
#